data_AF-A0A6P1ZI94-F1
#
_entry.id   AF-A0A6P1ZI94-F1
#
_cell.length_a   1.000
_cell.length_b   1.000
_cell.length_c   1.000
_cell.angle_alpha   90.00
_cell.angle_beta   90.00
_cell.angle_gamma   90.00
#
_symmetry.space_group_name_H-M   'P 1'
#
loop_
_entity.id
_entity.type
_entity.pdbx_description
1 polymer ?
#
loop_
_entity_poly.entity_id
_entity_poly.type
_entity_poly.pdbx_seq_one_letter_code
_entity_poly.pdbx_strand_id
1 'polypeptide(L)'
;MRHSCWRYGATLAAACILFLLAAGCTHGGRHSADGYGRHDQQHHNHANGLLSPDHITAEFPGKLVYTTERDVDVEALRKDCTLRGGYFNECGSPCEEGAICAQVCAYTCEFR
;
A
#
# COMPACT_ATOMS: atom_id res chain seq x y z
N MET A 1 30.17 -9.13 0.12
CA MET A 1 31.20 -8.65 -0.81
C MET A 1 30.50 -7.88 -1.91
N ARG A 2 30.96 -6.65 -2.15
CA ARG A 2 30.35 -5.63 -3.02
C ARG A 2 30.67 -5.97 -4.48
N HIS A 3 29.66 -6.01 -5.34
CA HIS A 3 29.87 -5.90 -6.78
C HIS A 3 29.02 -4.77 -7.34
N SER A 4 29.62 -3.58 -7.31
CA SER A 4 29.22 -2.43 -8.12
C SER A 4 29.67 -2.70 -9.56
N CYS A 5 28.76 -2.87 -10.50
CA CYS A 5 29.07 -2.73 -11.92
C CYS A 5 28.56 -1.38 -12.41
N TRP A 6 29.53 -0.58 -12.81
CA TRP A 6 29.41 0.76 -13.38
C TRP A 6 28.63 0.79 -14.69
N ARG A 7 27.96 1.93 -14.89
CA ARG A 7 27.52 2.47 -16.19
C ARG A 7 28.65 2.38 -17.24
N TYR A 8 28.36 1.80 -18.40
CA TYR A 8 28.97 2.20 -19.66
C TYR A 8 27.85 2.51 -20.65
N GLY A 9 27.91 3.72 -21.20
CA GLY A 9 26.95 4.26 -22.14
C GLY A 9 27.19 3.78 -23.57
N ALA A 10 26.11 3.92 -24.35
CA ALA A 10 26.04 4.28 -25.76
C ALA A 10 27.22 3.87 -26.67
N THR A 11 26.98 2.97 -27.62
CA THR A 11 27.29 3.22 -29.04
C THR A 11 26.65 2.17 -29.95
N LEU A 12 26.13 2.67 -31.07
CA LEU A 12 25.50 1.97 -32.16
C LEU A 12 26.40 0.92 -32.79
N ALA A 13 25.84 -0.26 -33.11
CA ALA A 13 26.31 -1.09 -34.21
C ALA A 13 25.14 -1.90 -34.77
N ALA A 14 24.63 -1.45 -35.91
CA ALA A 14 23.78 -2.22 -36.79
C ALA A 14 24.63 -3.23 -37.57
N ALA A 15 24.28 -4.52 -37.51
CA ALA A 15 24.54 -5.54 -38.54
C ALA A 15 23.82 -6.83 -38.10
N CYS A 16 22.73 -7.22 -38.74
CA CYS A 16 22.68 -8.03 -39.95
C CYS A 16 22.94 -9.54 -39.72
N ILE A 17 21.94 -10.32 -40.17
CA ILE A 17 22.02 -11.68 -40.75
C ILE A 17 21.72 -12.86 -39.80
N LEU A 18 20.45 -13.28 -39.91
CA LEU A 18 19.98 -14.64 -40.18
C LEU A 18 20.72 -15.81 -39.53
N PHE A 19 20.05 -16.46 -38.57
CA PHE A 19 19.95 -17.92 -38.57
C PHE A 19 18.54 -18.36 -38.15
N LEU A 20 17.73 -18.61 -39.16
CA LEU A 20 16.51 -19.43 -39.14
C LEU A 20 16.92 -20.90 -39.02
N LEU A 21 16.60 -21.57 -37.91
CA LEU A 21 16.45 -23.03 -37.79
C LEU A 21 15.46 -23.28 -36.65
N ALA A 22 14.16 -23.44 -36.94
CA ALA A 22 13.50 -24.69 -37.30
C ALA A 22 13.51 -25.74 -36.18
N ALA A 23 12.40 -25.81 -35.43
CA ALA A 23 11.76 -26.98 -34.80
C ALA A 23 10.90 -26.46 -33.64
N GLY A 24 9.61 -26.73 -33.51
CA GLY A 24 8.66 -27.54 -34.26
C GLY A 24 7.31 -27.30 -33.61
N CYS A 25 6.24 -27.27 -34.40
CA CYS A 25 4.88 -27.23 -33.89
C CYS A 25 4.53 -28.60 -33.29
N THR A 26 4.28 -28.68 -31.98
CA THR A 26 3.59 -29.84 -31.38
C THR A 26 2.24 -29.41 -30.82
N HIS A 27 1.22 -30.02 -31.40
CA HIS A 27 -0.16 -30.11 -30.93
C HIS A 27 -0.23 -30.49 -29.44
N GLY A 28 -1.17 -29.90 -28.71
CA GLY A 28 -1.55 -30.38 -27.39
C GLY A 28 -2.57 -29.48 -26.74
N GLY A 29 -3.85 -29.68 -27.07
CA GLY A 29 -4.95 -29.00 -26.41
C GLY A 29 -4.99 -29.31 -24.91
N ARG A 30 -5.33 -28.29 -24.12
CA ARG A 30 -6.06 -28.44 -22.87
C ARG A 30 -6.99 -27.25 -22.74
N HIS A 31 -8.29 -27.54 -22.81
CA HIS A 31 -9.31 -26.66 -22.23
C HIS A 31 -9.06 -26.67 -20.71
N SER A 32 -8.46 -25.63 -20.17
CA SER A 32 -8.58 -25.29 -18.76
C SER A 32 -9.84 -24.44 -18.61
N ALA A 33 -10.95 -25.12 -18.35
CA ALA A 33 -12.10 -24.51 -17.71
C ALA A 33 -11.87 -24.60 -16.19
N ASP A 34 -10.97 -23.77 -15.70
CA ASP A 34 -10.79 -23.45 -14.29
C ASP A 34 -11.07 -21.95 -14.24
N GLY A 35 -12.21 -21.50 -13.73
CA GLY A 35 -12.47 -21.52 -12.31
C GLY A 35 -13.04 -20.13 -12.02
N TYR A 36 -14.21 -20.14 -11.40
CA TYR A 36 -15.02 -18.99 -11.02
C TYR A 36 -14.16 -17.92 -10.33
N GLY A 37 -14.33 -16.68 -10.77
CA GLY A 37 -14.14 -15.46 -9.99
C GLY A 37 -12.94 -15.45 -9.06
N ARG A 38 -11.80 -15.01 -9.60
CA ARG A 38 -10.83 -14.08 -8.99
C ARG A 38 -11.28 -13.62 -7.59
N HIS A 39 -10.95 -14.37 -6.55
CA HIS A 39 -10.91 -13.82 -5.20
C HIS A 39 -9.81 -12.77 -5.24
N ASP A 40 -10.23 -11.51 -5.12
CA ASP A 40 -9.36 -10.35 -5.05
C ASP A 40 -8.32 -10.62 -3.98
N GLN A 41 -7.12 -10.94 -4.43
CA GLN A 41 -5.97 -11.14 -3.58
C GLN A 41 -5.51 -9.74 -3.18
N GLN A 42 -6.20 -9.16 -2.21
CA GLN A 42 -5.74 -7.99 -1.48
C GLN A 42 -4.53 -8.40 -0.63
N HIS A 43 -3.43 -8.67 -1.32
CA HIS A 43 -2.09 -8.59 -0.77
C HIS A 43 -1.83 -7.11 -0.44
N HIS A 44 -2.34 -6.67 0.71
CA HIS A 44 -1.86 -5.45 1.35
C HIS A 44 -0.46 -5.74 1.88
N ASN A 45 0.52 -5.57 0.99
CA ASN A 45 1.93 -5.48 1.34
C ASN A 45 2.15 -4.21 2.16
N HIS A 46 1.85 -4.24 3.46
CA HIS A 46 2.27 -3.20 4.41
C HIS A 46 3.75 -3.41 4.75
N ALA A 47 4.63 -2.98 3.86
CA ALA A 47 6.07 -3.14 4.00
C ALA A 47 6.67 -2.38 5.20
N ASN A 48 5.92 -1.49 5.88
CA ASN A 48 6.44 -0.62 6.93
C ASN A 48 5.68 -0.66 8.27
N GLY A 49 4.70 -1.55 8.44
CA GLY A 49 3.91 -1.64 9.69
C GLY A 49 3.00 -0.45 9.98
N LEU A 50 2.83 0.47 9.01
CA LEU A 50 1.79 1.49 8.99
C LEU A 50 0.47 0.87 8.53
N LEU A 51 -0.63 1.39 9.06
CA LEU A 51 -1.97 0.98 8.65
C LEU A 51 -2.29 1.49 7.25
N SER A 52 -3.16 0.76 6.53
CA SER A 52 -3.71 1.19 5.24
C SER A 52 -4.43 2.53 5.42
N PRO A 53 -4.42 3.43 4.41
CA PRO A 53 -5.24 4.65 4.43
C PRO A 53 -6.73 4.39 4.65
N ASP A 54 -7.23 3.17 4.41
CA ASP A 54 -8.63 2.80 4.68
C ASP A 54 -9.02 2.95 6.17
N HIS A 55 -8.04 2.94 7.08
CA HIS A 55 -8.27 3.14 8.52
C HIS A 55 -8.27 4.63 8.94
N ILE A 56 -8.02 5.55 8.00
CA ILE A 56 -8.02 6.99 8.23
C ILE A 56 -9.30 7.56 7.63
N THR A 57 -10.17 8.09 8.49
CA THR A 57 -11.47 8.66 8.08
C THR A 57 -11.33 10.13 7.67
N ALA A 58 -10.40 10.87 8.29
CA ALA A 58 -10.10 12.25 7.92
C ALA A 58 -8.66 12.62 8.26
N GLU A 59 -8.11 13.56 7.47
CA GLU A 59 -6.79 14.15 7.70
C GLU A 59 -6.95 15.67 7.83
N PHE A 60 -6.32 16.24 8.85
CA PHE A 60 -6.30 17.67 9.10
C PHE A 60 -4.86 18.15 9.31
N PRO A 61 -4.59 19.46 9.14
CA PRO A 61 -3.35 20.03 9.62
C PRO A 61 -3.15 19.68 11.10
N GLY A 62 -2.08 18.95 11.41
CA GLY A 62 -1.74 18.58 12.79
C GLY A 62 -2.47 17.36 13.36
N LYS A 63 -3.38 16.69 12.64
CA LYS A 63 -3.94 15.40 13.12
C LYS A 63 -4.54 14.49 12.06
N LEU A 64 -4.62 13.21 12.40
CA LEU A 64 -5.41 12.20 11.68
C LEU A 64 -6.59 11.75 12.55
N VAL A 65 -7.71 11.45 11.93
CA VAL A 65 -8.87 10.82 12.57
C VAL A 65 -8.98 9.40 12.03
N TYR A 66 -8.88 8.42 12.93
CA TYR A 66 -9.03 7.02 12.56
C TYR A 66 -10.51 6.59 12.56
N THR A 67 -10.76 5.50 11.86
CA THR A 67 -12.08 4.85 11.86
C THR A 67 -12.46 4.36 13.27
N THR A 68 -13.75 4.36 13.55
CA THR A 68 -14.38 3.83 14.79
C THR A 68 -15.16 2.55 14.53
N GLU A 69 -14.90 1.89 13.40
CA GLU A 69 -15.47 0.58 13.09
C GLU A 69 -15.13 -0.44 14.18
N ARG A 70 -16.10 -1.33 14.49
CA ARG A 70 -16.01 -2.25 15.63
C ARG A 70 -14.88 -3.27 15.52
N ASP A 71 -14.42 -3.53 14.30
CA ASP A 71 -13.46 -4.60 14.00
C ASP A 71 -12.01 -4.09 13.92
N VAL A 72 -11.79 -2.81 14.25
CA VAL A 72 -10.47 -2.17 14.18
C VAL A 72 -9.69 -2.43 15.47
N ASP A 73 -8.49 -2.96 15.32
CA ASP A 73 -7.56 -3.14 16.42
C ASP A 73 -6.99 -1.78 16.88
N VAL A 74 -7.43 -1.34 18.06
CA VAL A 74 -6.99 -0.08 18.68
C VAL A 74 -5.47 -0.05 18.91
N GLU A 75 -4.85 -1.19 19.23
CA GLU A 75 -3.39 -1.24 19.41
C GLU A 75 -2.66 -1.01 18.07
N ALA A 76 -3.24 -1.45 16.97
CA ALA A 76 -2.71 -1.18 15.64
C ALA A 76 -2.80 0.32 15.29
N LEU A 77 -3.91 0.98 15.64
CA LEU A 77 -4.06 2.44 15.48
C LEU A 77 -3.03 3.21 16.31
N ARG A 78 -2.86 2.81 17.58
CA ARG A 78 -1.89 3.42 18.49
C ARG A 78 -0.46 3.27 17.97
N LYS A 79 -0.12 2.08 17.46
CA LYS A 79 1.19 1.79 16.86
C LYS A 79 1.42 2.61 15.60
N ASP A 80 0.44 2.70 14.70
CA ASP A 80 0.51 3.55 13.50
C ASP A 80 0.76 5.00 13.87
N CYS A 81 0.01 5.55 14.84
CA CYS A 81 0.20 6.91 15.30
C CYS A 81 1.62 7.15 15.85
N THR A 82 2.12 6.20 16.64
CA THR A 82 3.49 6.26 17.20
C THR A 82 4.55 6.24 16.09
N LEU A 83 4.37 5.39 15.07
CA LEU A 83 5.27 5.31 13.92
C LEU A 83 5.28 6.59 13.08
N ARG A 84 4.16 7.34 13.08
CA ARG A 84 4.05 8.67 12.44
C ARG A 84 4.61 9.81 13.29
N GLY A 85 5.01 9.53 14.54
CA GLY A 85 5.54 10.54 15.46
C GLY A 85 4.46 11.40 16.14
N GLY A 86 3.20 10.95 16.15
CA GLY A 86 2.10 11.64 16.81
C GLY A 86 1.81 11.09 18.21
N TYR A 87 0.84 11.72 18.87
CA TYR A 87 0.24 11.31 20.13
C TYR A 87 -1.14 10.71 19.89
N PHE A 88 -1.35 9.46 20.32
CA PHE A 88 -2.62 8.78 20.17
C PHE A 88 -3.61 9.23 21.25
N ASN A 89 -4.80 9.67 20.83
CA ASN A 89 -5.88 10.11 21.70
C ASN A 89 -7.14 9.27 21.44
N GLU A 90 -7.63 8.62 22.49
CA GLU A 90 -8.79 7.70 22.42
C GLU A 90 -10.15 8.41 22.37
N CYS A 91 -10.19 9.67 22.77
CA CYS A 91 -11.37 10.52 22.69
C CYS A 91 -10.95 11.91 22.19
N GLY A 92 -10.32 11.93 21.01
CA GLY A 92 -10.01 13.15 20.29
C GLY A 92 -11.21 13.72 19.55
N SER A 93 -11.08 14.97 19.14
CA SER A 93 -12.09 15.63 18.30
C SER A 93 -11.96 15.17 16.85
N PRO A 94 -13.04 14.69 16.21
CA PRO A 94 -13.03 14.28 14.80
C PRO A 94 -13.04 15.48 13.83
N CYS A 95 -13.05 16.71 14.34
CA CYS A 95 -13.32 17.90 13.55
C CYS A 95 -12.07 18.75 13.37
N GLU A 96 -12.02 19.51 12.28
CA GLU A 96 -11.03 20.56 12.12
C GLU A 96 -11.08 21.57 13.28
N GLU A 97 -9.93 22.18 13.60
CA GLU A 97 -9.87 23.25 14.60
C GLU A 97 -10.74 24.43 14.17
N GLY A 98 -11.55 24.96 15.11
CA GLY A 98 -12.45 26.08 14.85
C GLY A 98 -13.74 25.75 14.10
N ALA A 99 -13.94 24.50 13.65
CA ALA A 99 -15.18 24.08 13.02
C ALA A 99 -16.31 23.84 14.06
N ILE A 100 -17.55 24.17 13.70
CA ILE A 100 -18.73 23.77 14.47
C ILE A 100 -19.08 22.33 14.09
N CYS A 101 -19.03 21.41 15.05
CA CYS A 101 -19.30 20.00 14.81
C CYS A 101 -19.86 19.28 16.04
N ALA A 102 -20.35 18.05 15.83
CA ALA A 102 -20.73 17.18 16.93
C ALA A 102 -19.48 16.73 17.70
N GLN A 103 -19.44 17.02 19.01
CA GLN A 103 -18.39 16.53 19.90
C GLN A 103 -18.68 15.08 20.29
N VAL A 104 -18.23 14.17 19.43
CA VAL A 104 -18.20 12.73 19.71
C VAL A 104 -16.76 12.29 19.89
N CYS A 105 -16.51 11.30 20.74
CA CYS A 105 -15.17 10.71 20.86
C CYS A 105 -14.80 10.02 19.56
N ALA A 106 -13.60 10.30 19.04
CA ALA A 106 -12.98 9.57 17.96
C ALA A 106 -11.52 9.24 18.30
N TYR A 107 -11.00 8.17 17.73
CA TYR A 107 -9.58 7.88 17.78
C TYR A 107 -8.82 8.87 16.90
N THR A 108 -7.88 9.62 17.46
CA THR A 108 -7.07 10.58 16.70
C THR A 108 -5.58 10.37 16.93
N CYS A 109 -4.79 10.74 15.92
CA CYS A 109 -3.35 10.90 16.04
C CYS A 109 -3.00 12.37 15.92
N GLU A 110 -2.47 12.99 16.98
CA GLU A 110 -2.19 14.42 17.04
C GLU A 110 -0.67 14.69 16.91
N PHE A 111 -0.29 15.53 15.96
CA PHE A 111 1.08 15.96 15.72
C PHE A 111 1.27 17.33 16.38
N ARG A 112 2.02 17.37 17.47
CA ARG A 112 2.37 18.63 18.16
C ARG A 112 3.32 19.49 17.32
#